data_AF-A0AA41VG24-F1
#
_entry.id   AF-A0AA41VG24-F1
#
_cell.length_a   1.000
_cell.length_b   1.000
_cell.length_c   1.000
_cell.angle_alpha   90.00
_cell.angle_beta   90.00
_cell.angle_gamma   90.00
#
_symmetry.space_group_name_H-M   'P 1'
#
loop_
_entity.id
_entity.type
_entity.pdbx_description
1 polymer ?
#
loop_
_entity_poly.entity_id
_entity_poly.type
_entity_poly.pdbx_seq_one_letter_code
_entity_poly.pdbx_strand_id
1 'polypeptide(L)'
;VVMDAVNKPRNISYKGLTDLVTDTDKMSETAILGVVNGNFKDHLILGEEGGLIGDSSSDYLWCIDPLDGTTNFAHGYPSLAVSVAVLFRGKPAAAAV
;
A
#
# COMPACT_ATOMS: atom_id res chain seq x y z
N VAL A 1 2.91 5.03 11.00
CA VAL A 1 3.67 5.34 9.78
C VAL A 1 3.17 6.63 9.13
N VAL A 2 2.06 6.62 8.39
CA VAL A 2 1.54 7.81 7.67
C VAL A 2 1.33 9.00 8.61
N MET A 3 0.56 8.82 9.70
CA MET A 3 0.29 9.90 10.67
C MET A 3 1.52 10.42 11.40
N ASP A 4 2.60 9.63 11.48
CA ASP A 4 3.87 10.10 12.07
C ASP A 4 4.69 10.94 11.07
N ALA A 5 4.39 10.80 9.77
CA ALA A 5 5.10 11.43 8.68
C ALA A 5 4.42 12.72 8.19
N VAL A 6 3.10 12.89 8.39
CA VAL A 6 2.35 14.06 7.90
C VAL A 6 2.93 15.41 8.35
N ASN A 7 3.57 15.48 9.52
CA ASN A 7 4.15 16.71 10.08
C ASN A 7 5.68 16.83 9.94
N LYS A 8 6.32 15.92 9.19
CA LYS A 8 7.78 15.89 9.01
C LYS A 8 8.17 16.34 7.60
N PRO A 9 9.43 16.79 7.39
CA PRO A 9 9.97 17.00 6.05
C PRO A 9 9.81 15.73 5.21
N ARG A 10 9.35 15.88 3.96
CA ARG A 10 9.01 14.75 3.08
C ARG A 10 10.12 14.53 2.07
N ASN A 11 10.63 13.30 2.02
CA ASN A 11 11.49 12.86 0.94
C ASN A 11 10.61 12.35 -0.19
N ILE A 12 10.67 13.05 -1.33
CA ILE A 12 9.85 12.78 -2.50
C ILE A 12 10.77 12.25 -3.60
N SER A 13 10.41 11.10 -4.15
CA SER A 13 11.02 10.51 -5.33
C SER A 13 9.99 10.40 -6.46
N TYR A 14 10.45 10.27 -7.69
CA TYR A 14 9.59 10.09 -8.85
C TYR A 14 9.67 8.65 -9.34
N LYS A 15 8.51 8.02 -9.51
CA LYS A 15 8.30 6.75 -10.20
C LYS A 15 7.83 7.11 -11.61
N GLY A 16 8.75 7.07 -12.59
CA GLY A 16 8.44 7.53 -13.94
C GLY A 16 8.37 9.06 -14.07
N LEU A 17 7.64 9.55 -15.08
CA LEU A 17 7.59 10.98 -15.44
C LEU A 17 6.65 11.81 -14.56
N THR A 18 5.66 11.18 -13.90
CA THR A 18 4.59 11.90 -13.19
C THR A 18 4.21 11.32 -11.84
N ASP A 19 4.56 10.07 -11.51
CA ASP A 19 4.10 9.47 -10.26
C ASP A 19 5.10 9.78 -9.14
N LEU A 20 4.56 10.19 -8.01
CA LEU A 20 5.33 10.53 -6.81
C LEU A 20 5.31 9.32 -5.90
N VAL A 21 6.46 8.98 -5.31
CA VAL A 21 6.58 7.98 -4.25
C VAL A 21 7.43 8.57 -3.14
N THR A 22 7.03 8.37 -1.89
CA THR A 22 7.79 8.82 -0.73
C THR A 22 8.35 7.63 0.05
N ASP A 23 9.30 7.91 0.94
CA ASP A 23 9.76 6.91 1.92
C ASP A 23 8.59 6.41 2.79
N THR A 24 7.54 7.22 2.95
CA THR A 24 6.33 6.88 3.72
C THR A 24 5.52 5.79 3.03
N ASP A 25 5.40 5.81 1.70
CA ASP A 25 4.73 4.78 0.91
C ASP A 25 5.39 3.42 1.15
N LYS A 26 6.72 3.35 0.98
CA LYS A 26 7.49 2.11 1.16
C LYS A 26 7.44 1.58 2.59
N MET A 27 7.54 2.47 3.58
CA MET A 27 7.46 2.08 4.99
C MET A 27 6.05 1.58 5.35
N SER A 28 5.01 2.19 4.79
CA SER A 28 3.62 1.79 5.04
C SER A 28 3.33 0.45 4.36
N GLU A 29 3.80 0.24 3.12
CA GLU A 29 3.67 -1.05 2.45
C GLU A 29 4.37 -2.15 3.23
N THR A 30 5.62 -1.93 3.65
CA THR A 30 6.38 -2.91 4.46
C THR A 30 5.64 -3.29 5.74
N ALA A 31 5.02 -2.31 6.42
CA ALA A 31 4.25 -2.56 7.63
C ALA A 31 2.99 -3.40 7.35
N ILE A 32 2.24 -3.09 6.29
CA ILE A 32 1.03 -3.83 5.91
C ILE A 32 1.41 -5.26 5.48
N LEU A 33 2.44 -5.42 4.64
CA LEU A 33 2.95 -6.72 4.21
C LEU A 33 3.36 -7.58 5.41
N GLY A 34 4.01 -7.00 6.42
CA GLY A 34 4.36 -7.72 7.65
C GLY A 34 3.15 -8.29 8.38
N VAL A 35 2.04 -7.52 8.45
CA VAL A 35 0.79 -7.98 9.07
C VAL A 35 0.12 -9.07 8.23
N VAL A 36 -0.03 -8.85 6.92
CA VAL A 36 -0.70 -9.81 6.03
C VAL A 36 0.07 -11.12 5.99
N ASN A 37 1.37 -11.08 5.70
CA ASN A 37 2.21 -12.28 5.63
C ASN A 37 2.37 -12.99 7.00
N GLY A 38 2.26 -12.25 8.11
CA GLY A 38 2.27 -12.84 9.45
C GLY A 38 1.03 -13.69 9.75
N ASN A 39 -0.13 -13.34 9.19
CA ASN A 39 -1.41 -14.01 9.43
C ASN A 39 -1.82 -14.96 8.29
N PHE A 40 -1.35 -14.70 7.07
CA PHE A 40 -1.79 -15.34 5.85
C PHE A 40 -0.61 -15.62 4.90
N LYS A 41 0.26 -16.56 5.27
CA LYS A 41 1.52 -16.85 4.56
C LYS A 41 1.34 -17.39 3.14
N ASP A 42 0.19 -17.97 2.86
CA ASP A 42 -0.17 -18.61 1.60
C ASP A 42 -1.02 -17.71 0.69
N HIS A 43 -1.38 -16.51 1.15
CA HIS A 43 -2.15 -15.58 0.32
C HIS A 43 -1.26 -14.82 -0.67
N LEU A 44 -1.82 -14.51 -1.85
CA LEU A 44 -1.19 -13.64 -2.83
C LEU A 44 -1.41 -12.17 -2.44
N ILE A 45 -0.42 -11.33 -2.70
CA ILE A 45 -0.47 -9.90 -2.43
C ILE A 45 -0.05 -9.14 -3.70
N LEU A 46 -0.78 -8.08 -4.02
CA LEU A 46 -0.48 -7.07 -5.03
C LEU A 46 -0.35 -5.73 -4.31
N GLY A 47 0.89 -5.29 -4.10
CA GLY A 47 1.20 -3.96 -3.60
C GLY A 47 1.50 -2.98 -4.72
N GLU A 48 1.15 -1.71 -4.53
CA GLU A 48 1.44 -0.63 -5.48
C GLU A 48 2.96 -0.45 -5.73
N GLU A 49 3.78 -0.61 -4.68
CA GLU A 49 5.22 -0.36 -4.74
C GLU A 49 6.03 -1.64 -4.94
N GLY A 50 5.61 -2.74 -4.29
CA GLY A 50 6.28 -4.04 -4.35
C GLY A 50 5.81 -4.97 -5.46
N GLY A 51 4.68 -4.68 -6.11
CA GLY A 51 4.08 -5.55 -7.12
C GLY A 51 3.50 -6.85 -6.52
N LEU A 52 3.61 -7.95 -7.26
CA LEU A 52 3.09 -9.26 -6.85
C LEU A 52 4.06 -10.00 -5.92
N ILE A 53 3.57 -10.42 -4.75
CA ILE A 53 4.32 -11.11 -3.70
C ILE A 53 3.47 -12.26 -3.14
N GLY A 54 4.06 -13.43 -2.94
CA GLY A 54 3.38 -14.60 -2.35
C GLY A 54 3.07 -15.71 -3.35
N ASP A 55 2.10 -16.56 -3.01
CA ASP A 55 1.74 -17.73 -3.81
C ASP A 55 0.73 -17.37 -4.91
N SER A 56 1.15 -17.48 -6.17
CA SER A 56 0.29 -17.18 -7.33
C SER A 56 -0.86 -18.16 -7.53
N SER A 57 -0.89 -19.29 -6.82
CA SER A 57 -1.96 -20.28 -6.84
C SER A 57 -3.04 -20.05 -5.77
N SER A 58 -2.85 -19.06 -4.89
CA SER A 58 -3.80 -18.71 -3.85
C SER A 58 -5.17 -18.31 -4.41
N ASP A 59 -6.24 -18.80 -3.77
CA ASP A 59 -7.61 -18.32 -4.01
C ASP A 59 -7.82 -16.88 -3.50
N TYR A 60 -6.95 -16.39 -2.61
CA TYR A 60 -7.00 -15.05 -2.04
C TYR A 60 -5.96 -14.12 -2.65
N LEU A 61 -6.37 -12.89 -2.96
CA LEU A 61 -5.51 -11.80 -3.41
C LEU A 61 -5.74 -10.55 -2.55
N TRP A 62 -4.69 -10.06 -1.90
CA TRP A 62 -4.69 -8.76 -1.24
C TRP A 62 -4.25 -7.69 -2.22
N CYS A 63 -5.00 -6.59 -2.31
CA CYS A 63 -4.60 -5.39 -3.04
C CYS A 63 -4.31 -4.30 -2.03
N ILE A 64 -3.11 -3.73 -2.09
CA ILE A 64 -2.63 -2.74 -1.11
C ILE A 64 -2.15 -1.50 -1.85
N ASP A 65 -2.75 -0.37 -1.50
CA ASP A 65 -2.23 0.97 -1.77
C ASP A 65 -1.84 1.57 -0.40
N PRO A 66 -0.52 1.66 -0.12
CA PRO A 66 -0.02 2.06 1.18
C PRO A 66 -0.20 3.56 1.48
N LEU A 67 -0.48 4.38 0.46
CA LEU A 67 -0.70 5.82 0.60
C LEU A 67 -1.45 6.37 -0.63
N ASP A 68 -2.77 6.22 -0.64
CA ASP A 68 -3.59 6.82 -1.69
C ASP A 68 -3.56 8.35 -1.53
N GLY A 69 -3.25 9.04 -2.63
CA GLY A 69 -3.05 10.48 -2.64
C GLY A 69 -1.60 10.89 -2.33
N THR A 70 -0.59 10.15 -2.77
CA THR A 70 0.83 10.51 -2.62
C THR A 70 1.16 11.94 -3.08
N THR A 71 0.50 12.43 -4.13
CA THR A 71 0.60 13.83 -4.58
C THR A 71 0.10 14.83 -3.53
N ASN A 72 -1.03 14.53 -2.88
CA ASN A 72 -1.57 15.35 -1.81
C ASN A 72 -0.64 15.32 -0.61
N PHE A 73 -0.16 14.13 -0.23
CA PHE A 73 0.80 13.97 0.84
C PHE A 73 2.09 14.77 0.59
N ALA A 74 2.67 14.66 -0.61
CA ALA A 74 3.87 15.40 -1.02
C ALA A 74 3.72 16.92 -0.82
N HIS A 75 2.57 17.48 -1.19
CA HIS A 75 2.26 18.89 -1.03
C HIS A 75 1.71 19.28 0.36
N GLY A 76 1.53 18.32 1.27
CA GLY A 76 1.02 18.54 2.63
C GLY A 76 -0.48 18.78 2.72
N TYR A 77 -1.25 18.38 1.70
CA TYR A 77 -2.70 18.35 1.78
C TYR A 77 -3.18 17.15 2.61
N PRO A 78 -4.20 17.33 3.47
CA PRO A 78 -4.63 16.29 4.40
C PRO A 78 -5.50 15.19 3.76
N SER A 79 -5.88 15.33 2.49
CA SER A 79 -6.73 14.37 1.79
C SER A 79 -5.88 13.22 1.25
N LEU A 80 -5.75 12.17 2.04
CA LEU A 80 -5.02 10.95 1.77
C LEU A 80 -5.64 9.78 2.51
N ALA A 81 -5.34 8.56 2.09
CA ALA A 81 -5.84 7.35 2.75
C ALA A 81 -4.85 6.19 2.70
N VAL A 82 -5.17 5.09 3.37
CA VAL A 82 -4.48 3.81 3.21
C VAL A 82 -5.53 2.80 2.77
N SER A 83 -5.42 2.29 1.55
CA SER A 83 -6.46 1.45 0.96
C SER A 83 -6.01 -0.01 0.92
N VAL A 84 -6.79 -0.89 1.54
CA VAL A 84 -6.52 -2.33 1.57
C VAL A 84 -7.78 -3.11 1.22
N ALA A 85 -7.67 -4.04 0.28
CA ALA A 85 -8.75 -4.95 -0.09
C ALA A 85 -8.26 -6.39 -0.15
N VAL A 86 -9.17 -7.33 0.06
CA VAL A 86 -8.94 -8.75 -0.19
C VAL A 86 -10.03 -9.31 -1.11
N LEU A 87 -9.60 -10.05 -2.12
CA LEU A 87 -10.45 -10.77 -3.04
C LEU A 87 -10.37 -12.25 -2.73
N PHE A 88 -11.49 -12.96 -2.88
CA PHE A 88 -11.55 -14.41 -2.91
C PHE A 88 -12.05 -14.85 -4.27
N ARG A 89 -11.25 -15.62 -5.01
CA ARG A 89 -11.52 -16.08 -6.38
C ARG A 89 -11.93 -14.94 -7.32
N GLY A 90 -11.19 -13.84 -7.25
CA GLY A 90 -11.41 -12.64 -8.06
C GLY A 90 -12.63 -11.80 -7.66
N LYS A 91 -13.31 -12.11 -6.55
CA LYS A 91 -14.44 -11.31 -6.05
C LYS A 91 -14.08 -10.60 -4.74
N PRO A 92 -14.46 -9.32 -4.54
CA PRO A 92 -14.21 -8.62 -3.29
C PRO A 92 -14.82 -9.36 -2.09
N ALA A 93 -14.00 -9.62 -1.07
CA ALA A 93 -14.41 -10.26 0.18
C ALA A 93 -14.49 -9.23 1.32
N ALA A 94 -13.50 -8.34 1.43
CA ALA A 94 -13.50 -7.22 2.37
C ALA A 94 -12.59 -6.08 1.86
N ALA A 95 -12.83 -4.87 2.36
CA ALA A 95 -12.00 -3.69 2.07
C ALA A 95 -12.06 -2.67 3.22
N ALA A 96 -11.03 -1.84 3.33
CA ALA A 96 -10.91 -0.71 4.24
C ALA A 96 -10.14 0.45 3.58
N VAL A 97 -10.46 1.67 4.01
CA VAL A 97 -9.85 2.96 3.61
C VAL A 97 -9.68 3.82 4.85
#